data_AF-A0A256YBN2-F1
#
_entry.id   AF-A0A256YBN2-F1
#
_cell.length_a   1.000
_cell.length_b   1.000
_cell.length_c   1.000
_cell.angle_alpha   90.00
_cell.angle_beta   90.00
_cell.angle_gamma   90.00
#
_symmetry.space_group_name_H-M   'P 1'
#
loop_
_entity.id
_entity.type
_entity.pdbx_description
1 polymer ?
#
loop_
_entity_poly.entity_id
_entity_poly.type
_entity_poly.pdbx_seq_one_letter_code
_entity_poly.pdbx_strand_id
1 'polypeptide(L)'
;MTKSNIIREIESNLYRIEVINDKIILPSGEQHANHIYVVKPLRASLSFTIDKLSAEIEYFDKPNIFNEQDLVYIYMDKLSIKKRVEEEKIKIYGKSLVGYSKPLILRIREEYDLLLTINDKYFFRANKIELDVKDVESILNILVYPLKIAWIYIADGKVSLKSSDEKIEVNIIKSN
;
A
#
# COMPACT_ATOMS: atom_id res chain seq x y z
N MET A 1 4.70 -17.56 44.13
CA MET A 1 4.03 -17.41 42.82
C MET A 1 4.04 -15.94 42.47
N THR A 2 4.73 -15.57 41.40
CA THR A 2 4.61 -14.24 40.80
C THR A 2 4.73 -14.46 39.30
N LYS A 3 3.57 -14.60 38.63
CA LYS A 3 3.50 -14.54 37.18
C LYS A 3 3.79 -13.10 36.79
N SER A 4 5.04 -12.82 36.42
CA SER A 4 5.37 -11.58 35.73
C SER A 4 4.79 -11.69 34.32
N ASN A 5 3.64 -11.06 34.09
CA ASN A 5 3.13 -10.78 32.76
C ASN A 5 3.97 -9.63 32.19
N ILE A 6 5.17 -9.93 31.70
CA ILE A 6 5.90 -9.02 30.82
C ILE A 6 5.16 -9.08 29.49
N ILE A 7 4.21 -8.16 29.30
CA ILE A 7 3.77 -7.78 27.97
C ILE A 7 5.00 -7.10 27.35
N ARG A 8 5.82 -7.86 26.61
CA ARG A 8 6.75 -7.25 25.66
C ARG A 8 5.85 -6.54 24.65
N GLU A 9 5.78 -5.21 24.72
CA GLU A 9 5.45 -4.43 23.55
C GLU A 9 6.41 -4.90 22.46
N ILE A 10 5.88 -5.60 21.47
CA ILE A 10 6.63 -5.93 20.27
C ILE A 10 6.90 -4.57 19.63
N GLU A 11 8.13 -4.06 19.76
CA GLU A 11 8.56 -2.85 19.07
C GLU A 11 8.35 -3.08 17.58
N SER A 12 7.30 -2.48 17.03
CA SER A 12 7.05 -2.56 15.62
C SER A 12 8.11 -1.75 14.89
N ASN A 13 8.62 -2.31 13.78
CA ASN A 13 9.65 -1.66 13.00
C ASN A 13 8.95 -0.79 11.95
N LEU A 14 8.98 0.52 12.16
CA LEU A 14 8.42 1.51 11.23
C LEU A 14 9.47 1.88 10.17
N TYR A 15 9.11 1.70 8.91
CA TYR A 15 9.91 2.06 7.74
C TYR A 15 9.23 3.19 6.98
N ARG A 16 9.88 4.35 6.97
CA ARG A 16 9.44 5.47 6.14
C ARG A 16 10.13 5.40 4.78
N ILE A 17 9.34 5.36 3.73
CA ILE A 17 9.77 5.45 2.34
C ILE A 17 9.26 6.78 1.81
N GLU A 18 10.15 7.62 1.30
CA GLU A 18 9.75 8.78 0.51
C GLU A 18 10.30 8.65 -0.90
N VAL A 19 9.48 9.04 -1.87
CA VAL A 19 9.89 9.20 -3.26
C VAL A 19 9.62 10.63 -3.67
N ILE A 20 10.68 11.37 -4.00
CA ILE A 20 10.62 12.78 -4.38
C ILE A 20 11.44 12.95 -5.66
N ASN A 21 10.83 13.42 -6.74
CA ASN A 21 11.51 13.64 -8.03
C ASN A 21 12.42 12.46 -8.42
N ASP A 22 11.85 11.25 -8.45
CA ASP A 22 12.49 9.98 -8.79
C ASP A 22 13.57 9.46 -7.83
N LYS A 23 13.81 10.14 -6.70
CA LYS A 23 14.75 9.70 -5.66
C LYS A 23 14.03 8.95 -4.56
N ILE A 24 14.57 7.80 -4.15
CA ILE A 24 14.05 7.01 -3.04
C ILE A 24 14.84 7.34 -1.78
N ILE A 25 14.14 7.75 -0.73
CA ILE A 25 14.70 8.05 0.59
C ILE A 25 14.17 7.01 1.57
N LEU A 26 15.09 6.25 2.16
CA LEU A 26 14.82 5.24 3.18
C LEU A 26 15.45 5.68 4.52
N PRO A 27 15.13 5.04 5.66
CA PRO A 27 15.77 5.36 6.94
C PRO A 27 17.28 5.13 6.94
N SER A 28 17.77 4.26 6.05
CA SER A 28 19.19 3.98 5.83
C SER A 28 19.92 5.03 4.97
N GLY A 29 19.20 5.99 4.37
CA GLY A 29 19.74 6.97 3.42
C GLY A 29 19.06 6.96 2.05
N GLU A 30 19.53 7.85 1.15
CA GLU A 30 19.09 7.90 -0.25
C GLU A 30 19.57 6.67 -1.02
N GLN A 31 18.70 6.09 -1.84
CA GLN A 31 19.02 4.98 -2.73
C GLN A 31 18.58 5.32 -4.17
N HIS A 32 19.34 4.81 -5.13
CA HIS A 32 18.96 4.82 -6.54
C HIS A 32 18.32 3.47 -6.87
N ALA A 33 17.02 3.48 -7.13
CA ALA A 33 16.29 2.36 -7.71
C ALA A 33 15.04 2.89 -8.43
N ASN A 34 14.56 2.15 -9.43
CA ASN A 34 13.40 2.51 -10.22
C ASN A 34 12.11 1.87 -9.69
N HIS A 35 12.21 0.83 -8.85
CA HIS A 35 11.08 0.08 -8.36
C HIS A 35 11.28 -0.31 -6.88
N ILE A 36 10.20 -0.22 -6.10
CA ILE A 36 10.13 -0.69 -4.72
C ILE A 36 9.09 -1.80 -4.64
N TYR A 37 9.45 -2.94 -4.05
CA TYR A 37 8.59 -4.10 -3.85
C TYR A 37 8.46 -4.40 -2.36
N VAL A 38 7.27 -4.21 -1.82
CA VAL A 38 6.95 -4.36 -0.39
C VAL A 38 5.98 -5.51 -0.23
N VAL A 39 6.27 -6.46 0.67
CA VAL A 39 5.50 -7.70 0.83
C VAL A 39 5.10 -7.92 2.27
N LYS A 40 3.79 -8.19 2.48
CA LYS A 40 3.19 -8.47 3.80
C LYS A 40 3.45 -7.38 4.84
N PRO A 41 3.22 -6.09 4.53
CA PRO A 41 3.23 -5.08 5.59
C PRO A 41 2.09 -5.38 6.59
N LEU A 42 2.36 -5.18 7.89
CA LEU A 42 1.32 -5.24 8.93
C LEU A 42 0.33 -4.09 8.74
N ARG A 43 0.89 -2.89 8.55
CA ARG A 43 0.17 -1.69 8.16
C ARG A 43 0.97 -0.91 7.13
N ALA A 44 0.26 -0.23 6.25
CA ALA A 44 0.88 0.74 5.36
C ALA A 44 -0.03 1.96 5.22
N SER A 45 0.51 3.14 5.52
CA SER A 45 -0.13 4.43 5.27
C SER A 45 0.64 5.15 4.18
N LEU A 46 -0.02 5.43 3.05
CA LEU A 46 0.58 6.05 1.88
C LEU A 46 -0.13 7.36 1.55
N SER A 47 0.64 8.35 1.14
CA SER A 47 0.17 9.60 0.56
C SER A 47 0.82 9.81 -0.79
N PHE A 48 0.00 9.92 -1.81
CA PHE A 48 0.39 10.21 -3.18
C PHE A 48 -0.05 11.61 -3.56
N THR A 49 0.87 12.39 -4.12
CA THR A 49 0.65 13.61 -4.90
C THR A 49 1.39 13.48 -6.22
N ILE A 50 1.20 14.43 -7.14
CA ILE A 50 1.92 14.48 -8.41
C ILE A 50 3.44 14.47 -8.16
N ASP A 51 3.94 15.33 -7.27
CA ASP A 51 5.39 15.47 -7.06
C ASP A 51 6.00 14.49 -6.05
N LYS A 52 5.17 13.82 -5.23
CA LYS A 52 5.66 13.07 -4.08
C LYS A 52 4.84 11.81 -3.79
N LEU A 53 5.54 10.76 -3.38
CA LEU A 53 4.97 9.63 -2.66
C LEU A 53 5.63 9.56 -1.28
N SER A 54 4.82 9.46 -0.24
CA SER A 54 5.28 9.14 1.12
C SER A 54 4.58 7.88 1.57
N ALA A 55 5.31 6.93 2.13
CA ALA A 55 4.75 5.72 2.71
C ALA A 55 5.38 5.47 4.08
N GLU A 56 4.54 5.14 5.05
CA GLU A 56 4.94 4.60 6.34
C GLU A 56 4.48 3.15 6.38
N ILE A 57 5.44 2.23 6.49
CA ILE A 57 5.21 0.80 6.43
C ILE A 57 5.66 0.16 7.73
N GLU A 58 4.77 -0.60 8.36
CA GLU A 58 5.01 -1.25 9.63
C GLU A 58 5.15 -2.76 9.43
N TYR A 59 6.14 -3.36 10.10
CA TYR A 59 6.35 -4.80 10.21
C TYR A 59 6.47 -5.22 11.68
N PHE A 60 6.05 -6.45 11.99
CA PHE A 60 6.21 -7.02 13.34
C PHE A 60 7.68 -7.21 13.72
N ASP A 61 8.51 -7.61 12.75
CA ASP A 61 9.95 -7.78 12.92
C ASP A 61 10.71 -6.98 11.84
N LYS A 62 12.03 -6.96 11.95
CA LYS A 62 12.90 -6.33 10.93
C LYS A 62 12.78 -7.08 9.59
N PRO A 63 12.27 -6.46 8.50
CA PRO A 63 12.22 -7.05 7.18
C PRO A 63 13.62 -7.19 6.57
N ASN A 64 13.73 -8.10 5.60
CA ASN A 64 14.88 -8.19 4.73
C ASN A 64 14.80 -7.09 3.67
N ILE A 65 15.87 -6.30 3.55
CA ILE A 65 16.02 -5.25 2.54
C ILE A 65 17.19 -5.61 1.65
N PHE A 66 16.95 -5.68 0.34
CA PHE A 66 17.99 -5.92 -0.66
C PHE A 66 17.74 -5.04 -1.87
N ASN A 67 18.84 -4.60 -2.46
CA ASN A 67 18.84 -3.77 -3.66
C ASN A 67 19.48 -4.61 -4.78
N GLU A 68 18.71 -4.87 -5.83
CA GLU A 68 19.16 -5.51 -7.06
C GLU A 68 19.07 -4.49 -8.20
N GLN A 69 20.14 -3.71 -8.38
CA GLN A 69 20.27 -2.67 -9.41
C GLN A 69 19.16 -1.61 -9.35
N ASP A 70 18.03 -1.89 -9.98
CA ASP A 70 16.90 -0.99 -10.15
C ASP A 70 15.73 -1.30 -9.20
N LEU A 71 15.87 -2.30 -8.33
CA LEU A 71 14.79 -2.78 -7.49
C LEU A 71 15.18 -2.90 -6.02
N VAL A 72 14.44 -2.18 -5.16
CA VAL A 72 14.49 -2.33 -3.71
C VAL A 72 13.37 -3.26 -3.28
N TYR A 73 13.72 -4.37 -2.66
CA TYR A 73 12.77 -5.29 -2.06
C TYR A 73 12.76 -5.16 -0.54
N ILE A 74 11.58 -5.19 0.05
CA ILE A 74 11.34 -5.14 1.50
C ILE A 74 10.31 -6.21 1.84
N TYR A 75 10.71 -7.29 2.50
CA TYR A 75 9.79 -8.39 2.86
C TYR A 75 10.13 -9.03 4.21
N MET A 76 9.13 -9.63 4.86
CA MET A 76 9.33 -10.51 6.02
C MET A 76 9.41 -11.99 5.66
N ASP A 77 8.51 -12.48 4.79
CA ASP A 77 8.32 -13.92 4.60
C ASP A 77 7.70 -14.25 3.23
N LYS A 78 7.67 -15.54 2.87
CA LYS A 78 6.97 -15.98 1.65
C LYS A 78 5.47 -15.68 1.75
N LEU A 79 4.92 -15.04 0.71
CA LEU A 79 3.49 -14.80 0.58
C LEU A 79 2.79 -16.07 0.11
N SER A 80 1.80 -16.54 0.87
CA SER A 80 0.98 -17.69 0.49
C SER A 80 -0.32 -17.23 -0.15
N ILE A 81 -0.25 -16.82 -1.43
CA ILE A 81 -1.47 -16.52 -2.19
C ILE A 81 -2.18 -17.84 -2.51
N LYS A 82 -3.25 -18.16 -1.76
CA LYS A 82 -4.11 -19.30 -2.08
C LYS A 82 -4.89 -19.04 -3.39
N LYS A 83 -5.27 -20.14 -4.06
CA LYS A 83 -6.01 -20.18 -5.34
C LYS A 83 -7.19 -19.19 -5.34
N ARG A 84 -7.28 -18.39 -6.42
CA ARG A 84 -8.26 -17.31 -6.64
C ARG A 84 -9.69 -17.83 -6.65
N VAL A 85 -10.52 -17.30 -5.75
CA VAL A 85 -11.97 -17.26 -5.91
C VAL A 85 -12.28 -15.79 -6.18
N GLU A 86 -12.84 -15.48 -7.35
CA GLU A 86 -13.23 -14.12 -7.71
C GLU A 86 -14.60 -13.80 -7.10
N GLU A 87 -14.60 -13.01 -6.05
CA GLU A 87 -15.82 -12.50 -5.41
C GLU A 87 -15.72 -10.99 -5.23
N GLU A 88 -16.80 -10.29 -5.57
CA GLU A 88 -16.88 -8.84 -5.46
C GLU A 88 -18.30 -8.44 -5.07
N LYS A 89 -18.45 -7.64 -4.00
CA LYS A 89 -19.69 -6.92 -3.69
C LYS A 89 -19.34 -5.49 -3.32
N ILE A 90 -19.42 -4.61 -4.30
CA ILE A 90 -19.13 -3.19 -4.17
C ILE A 90 -20.40 -2.37 -4.39
N LYS A 91 -20.63 -1.38 -3.53
CA LYS A 91 -21.70 -0.40 -3.64
C LYS A 91 -21.11 0.99 -3.80
N ILE A 92 -21.67 1.76 -4.73
CA ILE A 92 -21.27 3.15 -5.00
C ILE A 92 -22.36 4.08 -4.49
N TYR A 93 -21.94 5.12 -3.78
CA TYR A 93 -22.79 6.14 -3.18
C TYR A 93 -22.25 7.52 -3.53
N GLY A 94 -22.67 8.07 -4.67
CA GLY A 94 -22.17 9.36 -5.14
C GLY A 94 -20.64 9.34 -5.27
N LYS A 95 -19.94 10.19 -4.50
CA LYS A 95 -18.46 10.25 -4.46
C LYS A 95 -17.83 9.25 -3.47
N SER A 96 -18.51 8.18 -3.09
CA SER A 96 -18.00 7.16 -2.16
C SER A 96 -18.21 5.74 -2.68
N LEU A 97 -17.34 4.83 -2.29
CA LEU A 97 -17.40 3.40 -2.64
C LEU A 97 -17.14 2.55 -1.40
N VAL A 98 -17.98 1.55 -1.14
CA VAL A 98 -17.78 0.62 -0.02
C VAL A 98 -18.10 -0.80 -0.47
N GLY A 99 -17.27 -1.76 -0.09
CA GLY A 99 -17.50 -3.15 -0.44
C GLY A 99 -16.41 -4.10 0.00
N TYR A 100 -16.41 -5.29 -0.58
CA TYR A 100 -15.33 -6.26 -0.48
C TYR A 100 -14.97 -6.81 -1.85
N SER A 101 -13.71 -7.24 -1.98
CA SER A 101 -13.22 -7.93 -3.16
C SER A 101 -12.16 -8.98 -2.81
N LYS A 102 -12.15 -10.07 -3.57
CA LYS A 102 -11.20 -11.16 -3.49
C LYS A 102 -10.85 -11.57 -4.94
N PRO A 103 -9.67 -11.19 -5.48
CA PRO A 103 -8.71 -10.24 -4.92
C PRO A 103 -9.21 -8.80 -5.01
N LEU A 104 -8.63 -7.91 -4.20
CA LEU A 104 -8.73 -6.47 -4.36
C LEU A 104 -7.42 -5.95 -4.98
N ILE A 105 -7.52 -5.29 -6.12
CA ILE A 105 -6.39 -4.70 -6.85
C ILE A 105 -6.59 -3.20 -6.91
N LEU A 106 -5.60 -2.45 -6.45
CA LEU A 106 -5.58 -0.99 -6.54
C LEU A 106 -4.40 -0.55 -7.38
N ARG A 107 -4.66 0.39 -8.28
CA ARG A 107 -3.63 1.02 -9.09
C ARG A 107 -3.74 2.52 -8.99
N ILE A 108 -2.65 3.17 -8.62
CA ILE A 108 -2.50 4.62 -8.62
C ILE A 108 -1.47 4.97 -9.70
N ARG A 109 -1.82 5.90 -10.58
CA ARG A 109 -0.95 6.36 -11.67
C ARG A 109 -0.95 7.87 -11.72
N GLU A 110 0.24 8.44 -11.91
CA GLU A 110 0.41 9.84 -12.27
C GLU A 110 0.04 10.06 -13.75
N GLU A 111 -0.94 10.94 -13.98
CA GLU A 111 -1.29 11.55 -15.27
C GLU A 111 -1.23 13.09 -15.10
N TYR A 112 -2.14 13.86 -15.72
CA TYR A 112 -2.31 15.28 -15.38
C TYR A 112 -2.80 15.47 -13.93
N ASP A 113 -3.59 14.52 -13.44
CA ASP A 113 -4.02 14.32 -12.07
C ASP A 113 -3.64 12.88 -11.64
N LEU A 114 -3.90 12.51 -10.38
CA LEU A 114 -3.74 11.12 -9.95
C LEU A 114 -5.00 10.32 -10.29
N LEU A 115 -4.81 9.22 -11.03
CA LEU A 115 -5.86 8.26 -11.33
C LEU A 115 -5.76 7.06 -10.38
N LEU A 116 -6.78 6.89 -9.54
CA LEU A 116 -7.00 5.66 -8.78
C LEU A 116 -7.94 4.74 -9.56
N THR A 117 -7.52 3.48 -9.71
CA THR A 117 -8.32 2.40 -10.28
C THR A 117 -8.48 1.26 -9.26
N ILE A 118 -9.71 0.79 -9.07
CA ILE A 118 -10.04 -0.38 -8.25
C ILE A 118 -10.50 -1.52 -9.16
N ASN A 119 -9.82 -2.67 -9.09
CA ASN A 119 -10.08 -3.89 -9.88
C ASN A 119 -10.21 -3.65 -11.39
N ASP A 120 -9.56 -2.61 -11.91
CA ASP A 120 -9.68 -2.17 -13.31
C ASP A 120 -11.12 -1.83 -13.75
N LYS A 121 -12.04 -1.56 -12.81
CA LYS A 121 -13.46 -1.29 -13.05
C LYS A 121 -13.91 0.09 -12.59
N TYR A 122 -13.37 0.57 -11.48
CA TYR A 122 -13.81 1.82 -10.84
C TYR A 122 -12.70 2.84 -10.86
N PHE A 123 -13.01 4.06 -11.31
CA PHE A 123 -12.03 5.08 -11.60
C PHE A 123 -12.34 6.37 -10.85
N PHE A 124 -11.33 6.92 -10.17
CA PHE A 124 -11.44 8.16 -9.42
C PHE A 124 -10.21 9.02 -9.69
N ARG A 125 -10.43 10.33 -9.86
CA ARG A 125 -9.38 11.32 -10.14
C ARG A 125 -9.30 12.32 -9.00
N ALA A 126 -8.08 12.65 -8.57
CA ALA A 126 -7.82 13.67 -7.55
C ALA A 126 -6.36 14.15 -7.62
N ASN A 127 -6.07 15.25 -6.92
CA ASN A 127 -4.70 15.75 -6.78
C ASN A 127 -3.91 15.01 -5.68
N LYS A 128 -4.64 14.43 -4.72
CA LYS A 128 -4.08 13.68 -3.60
C LYS A 128 -4.83 12.36 -3.39
N ILE A 129 -4.09 11.27 -3.18
CA ILE A 129 -4.64 9.99 -2.74
C ILE A 129 -3.96 9.60 -1.44
N GLU A 130 -4.76 9.39 -0.39
CA GLU A 130 -4.33 8.79 0.86
C GLU A 130 -4.87 7.37 0.95
N LEU A 131 -4.00 6.43 1.30
CA LEU A 131 -4.31 5.02 1.39
C LEU A 131 -3.84 4.48 2.73
N ASP A 132 -4.73 3.78 3.43
CA ASP A 132 -4.45 3.10 4.68
C ASP A 132 -4.82 1.61 4.55
N VAL A 133 -3.83 0.74 4.73
CA VAL A 133 -3.94 -0.72 4.61
C VAL A 133 -3.64 -1.34 5.96
N LYS A 134 -4.58 -2.08 6.54
CA LYS A 134 -4.45 -2.66 7.88
C LYS A 134 -4.89 -4.12 7.92
N ASP A 135 -4.12 -4.95 8.61
CA ASP A 135 -4.48 -6.33 8.95
C ASP A 135 -4.79 -7.24 7.74
N VAL A 136 -4.20 -6.95 6.58
CA VAL A 136 -4.36 -7.72 5.33
C VAL A 136 -3.02 -8.17 4.76
N GLU A 137 -2.99 -9.37 4.17
CA GLU A 137 -1.85 -9.78 3.35
C GLU A 137 -1.89 -9.03 2.02
N SER A 138 -0.87 -8.21 1.79
CA SER A 138 -0.76 -7.39 0.58
C SER A 138 0.65 -7.41 -0.02
N ILE A 139 0.71 -7.12 -1.32
CA ILE A 139 1.92 -6.75 -2.04
C ILE A 139 1.73 -5.33 -2.52
N LEU A 140 2.70 -4.45 -2.23
CA LEU A 140 2.78 -3.10 -2.77
C LEU A 140 3.97 -3.02 -3.73
N ASN A 141 3.70 -2.64 -4.97
CA ASN A 141 4.69 -2.34 -5.98
C ASN A 141 4.67 -0.84 -6.24
N ILE A 142 5.82 -0.18 -6.25
CA ILE A 142 5.94 1.23 -6.60
C ILE A 142 6.99 1.34 -7.70
N LEU A 143 6.57 1.60 -8.93
CA LEU A 143 7.43 2.07 -9.99
C LEU A 143 7.62 3.58 -9.83
N VAL A 144 8.87 4.01 -9.75
CA VAL A 144 9.28 5.40 -9.52
C VAL A 144 9.61 6.08 -10.84
N TYR A 145 10.36 5.41 -11.72
CA TYR A 145 10.79 5.90 -13.03
C TYR A 145 10.52 4.85 -14.12
N PRO A 146 10.16 5.24 -15.37
CA PRO A 146 9.96 6.59 -15.89
C PRO A 146 8.58 7.18 -15.55
N LEU A 147 7.73 6.44 -14.85
CA LEU A 147 6.39 6.85 -14.48
C LEU A 147 6.12 6.44 -13.04
N LYS A 148 5.56 7.36 -12.24
CA LYS A 148 5.11 7.07 -10.88
C LYS A 148 3.83 6.25 -10.91
N ILE A 149 3.95 4.96 -10.59
CA ILE A 149 2.84 4.01 -10.60
C ILE A 149 2.93 3.14 -9.35
N ALA A 150 1.85 3.07 -8.56
CA ALA A 150 1.76 2.14 -7.44
C ALA A 150 0.65 1.12 -7.62
N TRP A 151 0.97 -0.16 -7.46
CA TRP A 151 0.03 -1.28 -7.52
C TRP A 151 -0.02 -1.97 -6.17
N ILE A 152 -1.21 -2.07 -5.59
CA ILE A 152 -1.44 -2.85 -4.38
C ILE A 152 -2.31 -4.04 -4.73
N TYR A 153 -1.79 -5.24 -4.49
CA TYR A 153 -2.53 -6.48 -4.56
C TYR A 153 -2.88 -6.94 -3.14
N ILE A 154 -4.16 -7.18 -2.87
CA ILE A 154 -4.67 -7.72 -1.62
C ILE A 154 -5.45 -8.99 -1.94
N ALA A 155 -5.09 -10.10 -1.31
CA ALA A 155 -5.73 -11.38 -1.60
C ALA A 155 -7.22 -11.37 -1.24
N ASP A 156 -7.59 -10.73 -0.14
CA ASP A 156 -8.95 -10.64 0.38
C ASP A 156 -9.07 -9.40 1.28
N GLY A 157 -9.97 -8.47 0.95
CA GLY A 157 -10.08 -7.20 1.69
C GLY A 157 -11.42 -6.49 1.51
N LYS A 158 -11.85 -5.83 2.58
CA LYS A 158 -12.92 -4.81 2.55
C LYS A 158 -12.29 -3.46 2.21
N VAL A 159 -12.95 -2.70 1.36
CA VAL A 159 -12.51 -1.38 0.93
C VAL A 159 -13.58 -0.34 1.20
N SER A 160 -13.17 0.80 1.72
CA SER A 160 -13.97 2.01 1.84
C SER A 160 -13.21 3.17 1.23
N LEU A 161 -13.85 3.90 0.33
CA LEU A 161 -13.30 5.05 -0.35
C LEU A 161 -14.24 6.25 -0.20
N LYS A 162 -13.66 7.41 0.07
CA LYS A 162 -14.33 8.71 -0.01
C LYS A 162 -13.54 9.61 -0.96
N SER A 163 -14.22 10.18 -1.95
CA SER A 163 -13.66 11.08 -2.94
C SER A 163 -14.24 12.48 -2.77
N SER A 164 -13.38 13.48 -2.84
CA SER A 164 -13.70 14.86 -3.16
C SER A 164 -13.00 15.26 -4.46
N ASP A 165 -13.10 16.53 -4.86
CA ASP A 165 -12.47 17.01 -6.11
C ASP A 165 -10.94 17.12 -5.98
N GLU A 166 -10.41 17.21 -4.76
CA GLU A 166 -8.97 17.36 -4.52
C GLU A 166 -8.33 16.12 -3.89
N LYS A 167 -9.11 15.28 -3.20
CA LYS A 167 -8.60 14.21 -2.34
C LYS A 167 -9.42 12.93 -2.46
N ILE A 168 -8.74 11.81 -2.49
CA ILE A 168 -9.32 10.48 -2.27
C ILE A 168 -8.72 9.87 -1.01
N GLU A 169 -9.57 9.39 -0.12
CA GLU A 169 -9.18 8.62 1.06
C GLU A 169 -9.63 7.17 0.86
N VAL A 170 -8.69 6.23 0.93
CA VAL A 170 -8.93 4.78 0.77
C VAL A 170 -8.53 4.07 2.06
N ASN A 171 -9.45 3.31 2.63
CA ASN A 171 -9.20 2.46 3.78
C ASN A 171 -9.46 1.00 3.43
N ILE A 172 -8.53 0.12 3.81
CA ILE A 172 -8.60 -1.31 3.53
C ILE A 172 -8.32 -2.10 4.79
N ILE A 173 -9.21 -3.04 5.07
CA ILE A 173 -9.12 -3.94 6.22
C ILE A 173 -9.45 -5.38 5.81
N LYS A 174 -9.12 -6.34 6.68
CA LYS A 174 -9.46 -7.74 6.49
C LYS A 174 -10.96 -7.96 6.33
N SER A 175 -11.35 -8.85 5.41
CA SER A 175 -12.70 -9.42 5.40
C SER A 175 -12.84 -10.40 6.58
N ASN A 176 -14.02 -10.41 7.21
CA ASN A 176 -14.29 -11.31 8.34
C ASN A 176 -14.79 -12.65 7.83
#